data_AF-A0A7W0XGQ2-F1
#
_entry.id   AF-A0A7W0XGQ2-F1
#
_cell.length_a   1.000
_cell.length_b   1.000
_cell.length_c   1.000
_cell.angle_alpha   90.00
_cell.angle_beta   90.00
_cell.angle_gamma   90.00
#
_symmetry.space_group_name_H-M   'P 1'
#
loop_
_entity.id
_entity.type
_entity.pdbx_description
1 polymer ?
#
loop_
_entity_poly.entity_id
_entity_poly.type
_entity_poly.pdbx_seq_one_letter_code
_entity_poly.pdbx_strand_id
1 'polypeptide(L)'
;MKQEHQHVVPRARKAGLVVKGLNDEFLVYDLKRDKAHSLNQSAAFVWKKCNGRRTVAEVAQALSKEFEVPADEQTVWLALEQLSKFYLLEEKIERPAGMPRISRRDMIRIGAAAFAPTSHHFHRRPHRGQRPDSYFPL
;
A
#
# COMPACT_ATOMS: atom_id res chain seq x y z
N MET A 1 14.31 -19.83 20.60
CA MET A 1 14.60 -19.30 19.25
C MET A 1 14.01 -17.90 19.18
N LYS A 2 14.84 -16.86 19.29
CA LYS A 2 14.39 -15.46 19.32
C LYS A 2 14.03 -15.03 17.90
N GLN A 3 12.83 -14.50 17.72
CA GLN A 3 12.21 -14.22 16.43
C GLN A 3 12.92 -13.05 15.73
N GLU A 4 13.62 -13.31 14.62
CA GLU A 4 14.25 -12.27 13.77
C GLU A 4 13.24 -11.35 13.07
N HIS A 5 11.95 -11.69 13.10
CA HIS A 5 10.89 -10.97 12.40
C HIS A 5 10.52 -9.62 13.02
N GLN A 6 10.96 -9.35 14.25
CA GLN A 6 10.66 -8.10 14.97
C GLN A 6 11.38 -6.87 14.41
N HIS A 7 12.40 -7.03 13.55
CA HIS A 7 13.20 -5.91 13.04
C HIS A 7 12.87 -5.49 11.60
N VAL A 8 11.84 -6.07 10.97
CA VAL A 8 11.45 -5.66 9.61
C VAL A 8 10.80 -4.29 9.68
N VAL A 9 11.46 -3.30 9.08
CA VAL A 9 11.02 -1.90 9.01
C VAL A 9 10.59 -1.57 7.57
N PRO A 10 9.33 -1.83 7.19
CA PRO A 10 8.90 -1.67 5.81
C PRO A 10 8.94 -0.21 5.38
N ARG A 11 9.34 0.03 4.12
CA ARG A 11 9.38 1.35 3.51
C ARG A 11 8.50 1.41 2.26
N ALA A 12 7.50 2.29 2.32
CA ALA A 12 6.61 2.57 1.21
C ALA A 12 7.34 3.33 0.11
N ARG A 13 7.22 2.85 -1.14
CA ARG A 13 7.68 3.58 -2.30
C ARG A 13 6.80 4.80 -2.49
N LYS A 14 7.39 5.98 -2.65
CA LYS A 14 6.66 7.21 -3.00
C LYS A 14 6.94 7.71 -4.41
N ALA A 15 8.10 7.35 -4.97
CA ALA A 15 8.50 7.79 -6.30
C ALA A 15 7.62 7.14 -7.38
N GLY A 16 7.12 7.97 -8.31
CA GLY A 16 6.32 7.50 -9.44
C GLY A 16 4.92 7.02 -9.06
N LEU A 17 4.38 7.43 -7.91
CA LEU A 17 3.02 7.12 -7.49
C LEU A 17 2.16 8.38 -7.39
N VAL A 18 0.94 8.30 -7.90
CA VAL A 18 -0.13 9.28 -7.63
C VAL A 18 -1.11 8.64 -6.69
N VAL A 19 -1.35 9.26 -5.54
CA VAL A 19 -2.25 8.74 -4.50
C VAL A 19 -3.45 9.67 -4.38
N LYS A 20 -4.65 9.10 -4.41
CA LYS A 20 -5.90 9.82 -4.18
C LYS A 20 -6.73 9.08 -3.14
N GLY A 21 -7.12 9.79 -2.07
CA GLY A 21 -8.11 9.29 -1.12
C GLY A 21 -9.52 9.44 -1.71
N LEU A 22 -10.33 8.39 -1.60
CA LEU A 22 -11.70 8.31 -2.09
C LEU A 22 -12.55 7.65 -0.99
N ASN A 23 -13.30 8.45 -0.22
CA ASN A 23 -14.14 7.97 0.89
C ASN A 23 -13.40 6.94 1.77
N ASP A 24 -13.67 5.65 1.54
CA ASP A 24 -13.16 4.52 2.31
C ASP A 24 -12.00 3.75 1.65
N GLU A 25 -11.47 4.24 0.54
CA GLU A 25 -10.38 3.60 -0.21
C GLU A 25 -9.31 4.60 -0.65
N PHE A 26 -8.11 4.08 -0.92
CA PHE A 26 -6.99 4.84 -1.46
C PHE A 26 -6.64 4.30 -2.83
N LEU A 27 -6.83 5.10 -3.87
CA LEU A 27 -6.37 4.79 -5.21
C LEU A 27 -4.91 5.20 -5.34
N VAL A 28 -4.06 4.21 -5.64
CA VAL A 28 -2.63 4.40 -5.90
C VAL A 28 -2.36 4.05 -7.35
N TYR A 29 -2.00 5.06 -8.15
CA TYR A 29 -1.64 4.90 -9.55
C TYR A 29 -0.12 4.88 -9.72
N ASP A 30 0.40 3.76 -10.20
CA ASP A 30 1.81 3.56 -10.55
C ASP A 30 2.07 4.10 -11.96
N LEU A 31 2.73 5.26 -12.02
CA LEU A 31 3.10 5.93 -13.26
C LEU A 31 4.12 5.15 -14.09
N LYS A 32 4.95 4.31 -13.46
CA LYS A 32 5.96 3.51 -14.17
C LYS A 32 5.33 2.29 -14.82
N ARG A 33 4.31 1.70 -14.16
CA ARG A 33 3.64 0.48 -14.64
C ARG A 33 2.34 0.75 -15.38
N ASP A 34 1.86 1.99 -15.38
CA ASP A 34 0.55 2.38 -15.91
C ASP A 34 -0.58 1.55 -15.28
N LYS A 35 -0.58 1.41 -13.94
CA LYS A 35 -1.56 0.60 -13.21
C LYS A 35 -2.15 1.34 -12.02
N ALA A 36 -3.46 1.25 -11.87
CA ALA A 36 -4.17 1.71 -10.68
C ALA A 36 -4.40 0.54 -9.71
N HIS A 37 -4.11 0.77 -8.44
CA HIS A 37 -4.35 -0.14 -7.33
C HIS A 37 -5.30 0.53 -6.36
N SER A 38 -6.44 -0.08 -6.04
CA SER A 38 -7.23 0.36 -4.89
C SER A 38 -6.69 -0.33 -3.63
N LEU A 39 -6.51 0.45 -2.57
CA LEU A 39 -6.14 -0.02 -1.25
C LEU A 39 -7.31 0.25 -0.32
N ASN A 40 -7.74 -0.76 0.43
CA ASN A 40 -8.70 -0.57 1.51
C ASN A 40 -8.08 0.29 2.65
N GLN A 41 -8.90 0.74 3.58
CA GLN A 41 -8.45 1.60 4.70
C GLN A 41 -7.27 0.99 5.48
N SER A 42 -7.34 -0.31 5.80
CA SER A 42 -6.31 -1.03 6.55
C SER A 42 -4.97 -1.07 5.81
N ALA A 43 -4.97 -1.46 4.52
CA ALA A 43 -3.77 -1.55 3.69
C ALA A 43 -3.18 -0.17 3.42
N ALA A 44 -4.02 0.84 3.20
CA ALA A 44 -3.57 2.22 3.04
C ALA A 44 -2.95 2.76 4.34
N PHE A 45 -3.51 2.41 5.50
CA PHE A 45 -2.94 2.75 6.80
C PHE A 45 -1.57 2.11 6.97
N VAL A 46 -1.46 0.79 6.76
CA VAL A 46 -0.17 0.07 6.80
C VAL A 46 0.84 0.73 5.87
N TRP A 47 0.46 0.99 4.62
CA TRP A 47 1.31 1.65 3.62
C TRP A 47 1.80 3.03 4.08
N LYS A 48 0.92 3.87 4.65
CA LYS A 48 1.29 5.17 5.22
C LYS A 48 2.23 5.07 6.42
N LYS A 49 2.13 4.01 7.23
CA LYS A 49 3.01 3.77 8.38
C LYS A 49 4.35 3.11 8.00
N CYS A 50 4.46 2.54 6.80
CA CYS A 50 5.70 1.99 6.24
C CYS A 50 6.69 3.13 5.89
N ASN A 51 7.37 3.66 6.89
CA ASN A 51 8.32 4.78 6.74
C ASN A 51 9.79 4.35 6.94
N GLY A 52 10.06 3.06 7.06
CA GLY A 52 11.40 2.52 7.35
C GLY A 52 11.88 2.73 8.79
N ARG A 53 11.02 3.23 9.69
CA ARG A 53 11.34 3.44 11.12
C ARG A 53 10.51 2.57 12.06
N ARG A 54 9.32 2.16 11.63
CA ARG A 54 8.39 1.37 12.44
C ARG A 54 8.51 -0.10 12.14
N THR A 55 8.54 -0.92 13.18
CA THR A 55 8.52 -2.38 13.04
C THR A 55 7.13 -2.89 12.70
N VAL A 56 7.04 -4.13 12.20
CA VAL A 56 5.74 -4.77 11.94
C VAL A 56 4.86 -4.82 13.19
N ALA A 57 5.44 -5.10 14.36
CA ALA A 57 4.73 -5.14 15.64
C ALA A 57 4.13 -3.77 16.01
N GLU A 58 4.90 -2.68 15.83
CA GLU A 58 4.42 -1.32 16.09
C GLU A 58 3.31 -0.91 15.12
N VAL A 59 3.43 -1.33 13.85
CA VAL A 59 2.37 -1.09 12.86
C VAL A 59 1.10 -1.86 13.22
N ALA A 60 1.21 -3.08 13.74
CA ALA A 60 0.05 -3.88 14.18
C ALA A 60 -0.67 -3.22 15.36
N GLN A 61 0.08 -2.76 16.36
CA GLN A 61 -0.49 -2.02 17.48
C GLN A 61 -1.17 -0.71 17.03
N ALA A 62 -0.53 0.03 16.13
CA ALA A 62 -1.12 1.25 15.59
C ALA A 62 -2.39 0.98 14.78
N LEU A 63 -2.42 -0.11 14.01
CA LEU A 63 -3.58 -0.53 13.23
C LEU A 63 -4.74 -0.92 14.15
N SER A 64 -4.45 -1.71 15.18
CA SER A 64 -5.43 -2.13 16.19
C SER A 64 -6.06 -0.94 16.90
N LYS A 65 -5.24 0.06 17.26
CA LYS A 65 -5.69 1.30 17.91
C LYS A 65 -6.51 2.20 17.00
N GLU A 66 -6.14 2.32 15.72
CA GLU A 66 -6.82 3.20 14.77
C GLU A 66 -8.23 2.70 14.42
N PHE A 67 -8.36 1.39 14.19
CA PHE A 67 -9.60 0.79 13.71
C PHE A 67 -10.42 0.09 14.80
N GLU A 68 -9.96 0.14 16.06
CA GLU A 68 -10.58 -0.51 17.23
C GLU A 68 -10.89 -2.01 17.00
N VAL A 69 -10.07 -2.67 16.17
CA VAL A 69 -10.18 -4.10 15.87
C VAL A 69 -8.90 -4.82 16.30
N PRO A 70 -8.98 -6.05 16.80
CA PRO A 70 -7.80 -6.83 17.13
C PRO A 70 -6.99 -7.09 15.86
N ALA A 71 -5.89 -6.35 15.69
CA ALA A 71 -4.93 -6.54 14.63
C ALA A 71 -3.62 -7.08 15.20
N ASP A 72 -3.09 -8.13 14.56
CA ASP A 72 -1.85 -8.79 14.92
C ASP A 72 -0.78 -8.58 13.83
N GLU A 73 0.43 -9.07 14.09
CA GLU A 73 1.51 -9.01 13.10
C GLU A 73 1.16 -9.72 11.80
N GLN A 74 0.38 -10.82 11.87
CA GLN A 74 -0.03 -11.57 10.68
C GLN A 74 -0.86 -10.72 9.73
N THR A 75 -1.70 -9.84 10.28
CA THR A 75 -2.51 -8.87 9.53
C THR A 75 -1.63 -7.88 8.77
N VAL A 76 -0.61 -7.34 9.45
CA VAL A 76 0.33 -6.42 8.82
C VAL A 76 1.15 -7.15 7.74
N TRP A 77 1.61 -8.37 8.01
CA TRP A 77 2.32 -9.19 7.03
C TRP A 77 1.49 -9.49 5.79
N LEU A 78 0.18 -9.73 5.93
CA LEU A 78 -0.72 -9.92 4.81
C LEU A 78 -0.84 -8.63 3.96
N ALA A 79 -0.98 -7.47 4.62
CA ALA A 79 -0.99 -6.19 3.92
C ALA A 79 0.35 -5.92 3.20
N LEU A 80 1.48 -6.19 3.85
CA LEU A 80 2.81 -6.05 3.26
C LEU A 80 3.00 -6.96 2.04
N GLU A 81 2.52 -8.20 2.10
CA GLU A 81 2.58 -9.13 0.96
C GLU A 81 1.79 -8.57 -0.25
N GLN A 82 0.60 -8.01 0.00
CA GLN A 82 -0.21 -7.38 -1.05
C GLN A 82 0.48 -6.12 -1.62
N LEU A 83 0.98 -5.24 -0.75
CA LEU A 83 1.70 -4.03 -1.17
C LEU A 83 2.97 -4.37 -1.96
N SER A 84 3.67 -5.44 -1.58
CA SER A 84 4.84 -5.99 -2.28
C SER A 84 4.45 -6.47 -3.69
N LYS A 85 3.35 -7.21 -3.84
CA LYS A 85 2.80 -7.63 -5.15
C LYS A 85 2.40 -6.46 -6.05
N PHE A 86 1.95 -5.35 -5.46
CA PHE A 86 1.62 -4.12 -6.18
C PHE A 86 2.83 -3.21 -6.43
N TYR A 87 4.03 -3.64 -6.02
CA TYR A 87 5.26 -2.84 -6.11
C TYR A 87 5.16 -1.49 -5.39
N LEU A 88 4.31 -1.37 -4.37
CA LEU A 88 4.11 -0.13 -3.62
C LEU A 88 5.11 0.04 -2.46
N LEU A 89 6.03 -0.91 -2.30
CA LEU A 89 7.15 -0.87 -1.36
C LEU A 89 8.46 -0.59 -2.11
N GLU A 90 9.41 0.07 -1.45
CA GLU A 90 10.74 0.33 -2.04
C GLU A 90 11.51 -0.98 -2.25
N GLU A 91 11.40 -1.89 -1.29
CA GLU A 91 12.02 -3.21 -1.32
C GLU A 91 10.94 -4.29 -1.33
N LYS A 92 11.25 -5.41 -1.99
CA LYS A 92 10.39 -6.59 -1.94
C LYS A 92 10.50 -7.19 -0.55
N ILE A 93 9.39 -7.14 0.19
CA ILE A 93 9.30 -7.78 1.49
C ILE A 93 8.66 -9.15 1.29
N GLU A 94 9.35 -10.18 1.78
CA GLU A 94 8.85 -11.54 1.81
C GLU A 94 8.43 -11.91 3.22
N ARG A 95 7.29 -12.60 3.31
CA ARG A 95 6.77 -13.08 4.57
C ARG A 95 7.73 -14.13 5.15
N PRO A 96 8.03 -14.10 6.44
CA PRO A 96 8.98 -15.04 6.99
C PRO A 96 8.47 -16.48 7.01
N ALA A 97 9.37 -17.42 6.75
CA ALA A 97 9.07 -18.84 6.79
C ALA A 97 8.68 -19.25 8.22
N GLY A 98 7.51 -19.89 8.37
CA GLY A 98 6.99 -20.34 9.66
C GLY A 98 5.94 -19.43 10.31
N MET A 99 5.61 -18.28 9.71
CA MET A 99 4.51 -17.45 10.23
C MET A 99 3.12 -18.03 9.87
N PRO A 100 2.18 -18.19 10.83
CA PRO A 100 0.86 -18.79 10.59
C PRO A 100 -0.01 -18.00 9.61
N ARG A 101 -0.56 -18.65 8.57
CA ARG A 101 -1.43 -17.95 7.60
C ARG A 101 -2.70 -17.47 8.27
N ILE A 102 -3.13 -16.27 7.90
CA ILE A 102 -4.39 -15.70 8.37
C ILE A 102 -5.57 -16.58 7.94
N SER A 103 -6.54 -16.74 8.83
CA SER A 103 -7.78 -17.44 8.52
C SER A 103 -8.68 -16.57 7.64
N ARG A 104 -9.54 -17.17 6.82
CA ARG A 104 -10.54 -16.41 6.03
C ARG A 104 -11.39 -15.47 6.90
N ARG A 105 -11.64 -15.83 8.17
CA ARG A 105 -12.39 -15.01 9.11
C ARG A 105 -11.64 -13.72 9.47
N ASP A 106 -10.32 -13.79 9.62
CA ASP A 106 -9.51 -12.60 9.92
C ASP A 106 -9.37 -11.69 8.68
N MET A 107 -9.40 -12.26 7.47
CA MET A 107 -9.46 -11.47 6.22
C MET A 107 -10.70 -10.58 6.11
N ILE A 108 -11.85 -11.07 6.58
CA ILE A 108 -13.11 -10.31 6.57
C ILE A 108 -13.03 -9.14 7.56
N ARG A 109 -12.46 -9.36 8.74
CA ARG A 109 -12.33 -8.32 9.79
C ARG A 109 -11.48 -7.13 9.35
N ILE A 110 -10.49 -7.37 8.49
CA ILE A 110 -9.55 -6.35 8.05
C ILE A 110 -9.96 -5.72 6.70
N GLY A 111 -11.12 -6.11 6.16
CA GLY A 111 -11.64 -5.61 4.88
C GLY A 111 -10.80 -6.03 3.68
N ALA A 112 -9.98 -7.08 3.78
CA ALA A 112 -9.15 -7.60 2.69
C ALA A 112 -10.02 -8.38 1.69
N ALA A 113 -10.92 -7.69 0.99
CA ALA A 113 -11.56 -8.22 -0.20
C ALA A 113 -10.48 -8.41 -1.28
N ALA A 114 -10.49 -9.55 -1.96
CA ALA A 114 -9.60 -9.81 -3.07
C ALA A 114 -9.84 -8.74 -4.16
N PHE A 115 -8.90 -7.80 -4.30
CA PHE A 115 -8.93 -6.84 -5.40
C PHE A 115 -8.79 -7.60 -6.71
N ALA A 116 -9.88 -7.70 -7.46
CA ALA A 116 -9.77 -7.95 -8.89
C ALA A 116 -8.96 -6.78 -9.47
N PRO A 117 -7.87 -7.01 -10.23
CA PRO A 117 -7.21 -5.94 -10.92
C PRO A 117 -8.22 -5.36 -11.91
N THR A 118 -8.91 -4.29 -11.54
CA THR A 118 -9.55 -3.42 -12.51
C THR A 118 -8.41 -2.74 -13.26
N SER A 119 -7.87 -3.44 -14.25
CA SER A 119 -6.97 -2.90 -15.27
C SER A 119 -7.77 -1.89 -16.10
N HIS A 120 -8.11 -0.76 -15.50
CA HIS A 120 -8.41 0.42 -16.28
C HIS A 120 -7.06 0.87 -16.83
N HIS A 121 -6.75 0.43 -18.06
CA HIS A 121 -5.79 1.14 -18.89
C HIS A 121 -6.32 2.55 -19.02
N PHE A 122 -5.86 3.44 -18.16
CA PHE A 122 -6.07 4.87 -18.33
C PHE A 122 -5.20 5.23 -19.53
N HIS A 123 -5.77 5.13 -20.72
CA HIS A 123 -5.13 5.61 -21.94
C HIS A 123 -4.71 7.05 -21.68
N ARG A 124 -3.41 7.25 -21.45
CA ARG A 124 -2.76 8.55 -21.48
C ARG A 124 -3.11 9.14 -22.84
N ARG A 125 -4.07 10.06 -22.87
CA ARG A 125 -4.14 10.97 -24.02
C ARG A 125 -2.78 11.67 -24.05
N PRO A 126 -2.02 11.57 -25.16
CA PRO A 126 -0.77 12.30 -25.26
C PRO A 126 -1.11 13.77 -25.07
N HIS A 127 -0.38 14.43 -24.16
CA HIS A 127 -0.40 15.88 -24.05
C HIS A 127 0.00 16.44 -25.43
N ARG A 128 -1.00 16.84 -26.22
CA ARG A 128 -0.81 17.64 -27.42
C ARG A 128 -0.12 18.92 -26.96
N GLY A 129 1.04 19.19 -27.54
CA GLY A 129 1.97 20.22 -27.09
C GLY A 129 1.31 21.55 -26.78
N GLN A 130 1.59 22.07 -25.59
CA GLN A 130 1.62 23.51 -25.39
C GLN A 130 2.90 24.01 -26.05
N ARG A 131 2.71 24.76 -27.14
CA ARG A 131 3.75 25.55 -27.78
C ARG A 131 4.28 26.59 -26.78
N PRO A 132 5.57 26.96 -26.83
CA PRO A 132 6.06 28.14 -26.15
C PRO A 132 5.79 29.34 -27.05
N ASP A 133 4.69 30.06 -26.81
CA ASP A 133 4.48 31.36 -27.44
C ASP A 133 4.30 32.39 -26.33
N SER A 134 5.41 33.05 -26.03
CA SER A 134 5.56 34.51 -25.89
C SER A 134 4.24 35.30 -25.90
N TYR A 135 3.96 36.06 -24.84
CA TYR A 135 3.47 37.45 -24.88
C TYR A 135 3.11 37.87 -23.43
N PHE A 136 3.92 38.76 -22.86
CA PHE A 136 3.57 39.57 -21.69
C PHE A 136 3.53 41.03 -22.16
N PRO A 137 2.39 41.72 -22.08
CA PRO A 137 2.32 43.16 -21.85
C PRO A 137 1.57 43.38 -20.51
N LEU A 138 1.87 44.34 -19.62
CA LEU A 138 2.73 45.52 -19.56
C LEU A 138 3.43 45.56 -18.20
#